data_AF-A0A399HV03-F1
#
_entry.id   AF-A0A399HV03-F1
#
_cell.length_a   1.000
_cell.length_b   1.000
_cell.length_c   1.000
_cell.angle_alpha   90.00
_cell.angle_beta   90.00
_cell.angle_gamma   90.00
#
_symmetry.space_group_name_H-M   'P 1'
#
loop_
_entity.id
_entity.type
_entity.pdbx_description
1 polymer ?
#
loop_
_entity_poly.entity_id
_entity_poly.type
_entity_poly.pdbx_seq_one_letter_code
_entity_poly.pdbx_strand_id
1 'polypeptide(L)'
;MRDHVASLYNNSGNWPIMVQVYLSLDKLSQKLASVGLLRSPQELRAFAQRFSVNQPLFSVIDVGHGKERADHKIKEMLRTFSDNPTCRHIIFGGCHDAGYLLNLEHFKHNATKAGRITLLETTPAYHGFTDLVNFKRTRFDDVFRNEPLPDYTPPTNGFGQLAVQSPVQPVAQPQPLSRSVTNDNNTSPTFISRAPVVSPSPSVTPVSAATPSESNGDSSWATVGKSGAPENGNISVVPTTTATKKNTKKKYAYYNKGGQRLDEPLPPKDPSAVASLEARMKKVGKKMCNHWHLGGHCENGKFCHFQHEPKLTTAELNALRYKTRSLACKNRYCENIDCYLGHQCALERDQGYCSFPDNCHLRATHGMDRVKYVRYDKDGNEDYAP
;
A
#
# COMPACT_ATOMS: atom_id res chain seq x y z
N MET A 1 -9.53 -29.44 -3.66
CA MET A 1 -8.89 -29.32 -2.31
C MET A 1 -8.81 -30.64 -1.56
N ARG A 2 -9.91 -31.38 -1.36
CA ARG A 2 -9.88 -32.69 -0.67
C ARG A 2 -8.93 -33.68 -1.35
N ASP A 3 -9.00 -33.80 -2.66
CA ASP A 3 -8.13 -34.71 -3.44
C ASP A 3 -6.66 -34.32 -3.33
N HIS A 4 -6.38 -33.01 -3.26
CA HIS A 4 -5.02 -32.52 -3.01
C HIS A 4 -4.52 -33.00 -1.65
N VAL A 5 -5.29 -32.86 -0.57
CA VAL A 5 -4.89 -33.37 0.76
C VAL A 5 -4.75 -34.90 0.74
N ALA A 6 -5.65 -35.61 0.05
CA ALA A 6 -5.58 -37.06 -0.15
C ALA A 6 -4.29 -37.52 -0.84
N SER A 7 -3.77 -36.73 -1.79
CA SER A 7 -2.49 -37.00 -2.45
C SER A 7 -1.27 -36.83 -1.53
N LEU A 8 -1.41 -36.08 -0.43
CA LEU A 8 -0.31 -35.80 0.50
C LEU A 8 -0.25 -36.80 1.67
N TYR A 9 -1.38 -37.36 2.08
CA TYR A 9 -1.48 -38.21 3.27
C TYR A 9 -2.41 -39.40 3.05
N ASN A 10 -1.91 -40.61 3.34
CA ASN A 10 -2.72 -41.81 3.39
C ASN A 10 -3.85 -41.65 4.44
N ASN A 11 -5.05 -42.15 4.12
CA ASN A 11 -6.24 -42.09 4.98
C ASN A 11 -6.71 -40.66 5.35
N SER A 12 -6.41 -39.65 4.54
CA SER A 12 -6.89 -38.28 4.75
C SER A 12 -8.23 -37.95 4.07
N GLY A 13 -8.80 -38.90 3.31
CA GLY A 13 -10.06 -38.72 2.58
C GLY A 13 -11.24 -38.26 3.46
N ASN A 14 -11.25 -38.66 4.74
CA ASN A 14 -12.31 -38.33 5.70
C ASN A 14 -11.99 -37.14 6.62
N TRP A 15 -10.85 -36.47 6.46
CA TRP A 15 -10.51 -35.35 7.34
C TRP A 15 -11.50 -34.19 7.14
N PRO A 16 -11.92 -33.52 8.23
CA PRO A 16 -12.69 -32.29 8.12
C PRO A 16 -11.82 -31.19 7.50
N ILE A 17 -12.40 -30.42 6.58
CA ILE A 17 -11.73 -29.28 5.93
C ILE A 17 -12.41 -28.01 6.39
N MET A 18 -11.64 -27.11 6.99
CA MET A 18 -12.06 -25.77 7.35
C MET A 18 -11.60 -24.79 6.29
N VAL A 19 -12.50 -23.93 5.81
CA VAL A 19 -12.21 -22.90 4.81
C VAL A 19 -12.60 -21.54 5.36
N GLN A 20 -11.64 -20.62 5.39
CA GLN A 20 -11.84 -19.26 5.86
C GLN A 20 -11.33 -18.28 4.81
N VAL A 21 -12.22 -17.43 4.34
CA VAL A 21 -11.92 -16.41 3.33
C VAL A 21 -12.03 -15.04 4.00
N TYR A 22 -10.92 -14.32 4.09
CA TYR A 22 -10.85 -12.99 4.69
C TYR A 22 -10.85 -11.92 3.60
N LEU A 23 -11.84 -11.03 3.61
CA LEU A 23 -11.96 -9.98 2.61
C LEU A 23 -12.77 -8.81 3.15
N SER A 24 -12.72 -7.67 2.44
CA SER A 24 -13.67 -6.58 2.64
C SER A 24 -14.82 -6.76 1.65
N LEU A 25 -16.02 -7.10 2.15
CA LEU A 25 -17.17 -7.33 1.25
C LEU A 25 -17.51 -6.05 0.49
N ASP A 26 -17.42 -4.90 1.14
CA ASP A 26 -17.71 -3.61 0.53
C ASP A 26 -16.75 -3.29 -0.64
N LYS A 27 -15.44 -3.31 -0.40
CA LYS A 27 -14.44 -3.01 -1.45
C LYS A 27 -14.48 -4.02 -2.60
N LEU A 28 -14.58 -5.31 -2.28
CA LEU A 28 -14.58 -6.34 -3.31
C LEU A 28 -15.87 -6.30 -4.13
N SER A 29 -17.03 -6.11 -3.50
CA SER A 29 -18.31 -6.02 -4.22
C SER A 29 -18.36 -4.83 -5.18
N GLN A 30 -17.85 -3.67 -4.77
CA GLN A 30 -17.73 -2.49 -5.64
C GLN A 30 -16.80 -2.75 -6.82
N LYS A 31 -15.63 -3.37 -6.58
CA LYS A 31 -14.69 -3.70 -7.65
C LYS A 31 -15.26 -4.73 -8.62
N LEU A 32 -15.93 -5.78 -8.14
CA LEU A 32 -16.54 -6.80 -8.99
C LEU A 32 -17.70 -6.24 -9.82
N ALA A 33 -18.52 -5.35 -9.25
CA ALA A 33 -19.58 -4.66 -9.99
C ALA A 33 -19.00 -3.69 -11.05
N SER A 34 -17.92 -2.97 -10.73
CA SER A 34 -17.33 -2.01 -11.67
C SER A 34 -16.70 -2.68 -12.91
N VAL A 35 -16.23 -3.93 -12.78
CA VAL A 35 -15.72 -4.73 -13.90
C VAL A 35 -16.78 -5.62 -14.56
N GLY A 36 -18.05 -5.45 -14.20
CA GLY A 36 -19.18 -6.16 -14.81
C GLY A 36 -19.30 -7.64 -14.43
N LEU A 37 -18.60 -8.11 -13.39
CA LEU A 37 -18.71 -9.48 -12.88
C LEU A 37 -19.91 -9.68 -11.97
N LEU A 38 -20.43 -8.59 -11.38
CA LEU A 38 -21.68 -8.57 -10.63
C LEU A 38 -22.62 -7.53 -11.22
N ARG A 39 -23.92 -7.82 -11.18
CA ARG A 39 -24.94 -6.83 -11.60
C ARG A 39 -25.13 -5.76 -10.54
N SER A 40 -24.94 -6.13 -9.28
CA SER A 40 -25.05 -5.22 -8.14
C SER A 40 -24.11 -5.65 -7.01
N PRO A 41 -23.53 -4.71 -6.23
CA PRO A 41 -22.68 -5.05 -5.09
C PRO A 41 -23.36 -5.96 -4.05
N GLN A 42 -24.68 -5.93 -3.97
CA GLN A 42 -25.49 -6.76 -3.06
C GLN A 42 -25.38 -8.26 -3.36
N GLU A 43 -25.09 -8.65 -4.61
CA GLU A 43 -24.94 -10.05 -5.01
C GLU A 43 -23.79 -10.74 -4.25
N LEU A 44 -22.67 -10.04 -4.01
CA LEU A 44 -21.54 -10.61 -3.27
C LEU A 44 -21.92 -10.90 -1.81
N ARG A 45 -22.70 -10.02 -1.18
CA ARG A 45 -23.17 -10.22 0.20
C ARG A 45 -24.08 -11.44 0.29
N ALA A 46 -25.02 -11.59 -0.66
CA ALA A 46 -25.88 -12.76 -0.73
C ALA A 46 -25.08 -14.06 -0.97
N PHE A 47 -24.07 -14.00 -1.84
CA PHE A 47 -23.13 -15.11 -2.05
C PHE A 47 -22.40 -15.49 -0.76
N ALA A 48 -21.79 -14.52 -0.06
CA ALA A 48 -21.04 -14.76 1.16
C ALA A 48 -21.89 -15.42 2.27
N GLN A 49 -23.14 -14.99 2.40
CA GLN A 49 -24.11 -15.60 3.32
C GLN A 49 -24.41 -17.05 2.93
N ARG A 50 -24.76 -17.31 1.66
CA ARG A 50 -25.08 -18.66 1.18
C ARG A 50 -23.88 -19.59 1.25
N PHE A 51 -22.69 -19.10 0.91
CA PHE A 51 -21.43 -19.85 1.02
C PHE A 51 -21.19 -20.32 2.46
N SER A 52 -21.36 -19.42 3.43
CA SER A 52 -21.07 -19.72 4.84
C SER A 52 -22.13 -20.63 5.48
N VAL A 53 -23.37 -20.64 4.98
CA VAL A 53 -24.44 -21.52 5.46
C VAL A 53 -24.41 -22.90 4.81
N ASN A 54 -23.96 -22.99 3.55
CA ASN A 54 -24.01 -24.24 2.79
C ASN A 54 -23.06 -25.33 3.31
N GLN A 55 -21.96 -24.95 3.98
CA GLN A 55 -20.99 -25.88 4.54
C GLN A 55 -20.57 -25.45 5.95
N PRO A 56 -20.74 -26.28 7.00
CA PRO A 56 -20.56 -25.87 8.40
C PRO A 56 -19.18 -25.32 8.77
N LEU A 57 -18.13 -25.74 8.06
CA LEU A 57 -16.74 -25.32 8.33
C LEU A 57 -16.22 -24.29 7.32
N PHE A 58 -17.10 -23.72 6.50
CA PHE A 58 -16.74 -22.76 5.47
C PHE A 58 -17.26 -21.38 5.89
N SER A 59 -16.43 -20.36 5.78
CA SER A 59 -16.81 -19.02 6.22
C SER A 59 -16.16 -17.95 5.37
N VAL A 60 -16.98 -16.99 4.92
CA VAL A 60 -16.50 -15.68 4.43
C VAL A 60 -16.56 -14.70 5.58
N ILE A 61 -15.42 -14.10 5.92
CA ILE A 61 -15.25 -13.21 7.07
C ILE A 61 -15.02 -11.81 6.53
N ASP A 62 -16.03 -10.94 6.69
CA ASP A 62 -15.91 -9.53 6.36
C ASP A 62 -15.05 -8.81 7.42
N VAL A 63 -13.91 -8.27 6.99
CA VAL A 63 -12.99 -7.55 7.88
C VAL A 63 -13.29 -6.05 7.94
N GLY A 64 -14.27 -5.59 7.18
CA GLY A 64 -14.69 -4.19 7.09
C GLY A 64 -13.65 -3.29 6.43
N HIS A 65 -13.66 -2.01 6.80
CA HIS A 65 -12.77 -1.00 6.24
C HIS A 65 -11.44 -0.91 6.99
N GLY A 66 -10.34 -0.82 6.25
CA GLY A 66 -8.98 -0.67 6.78
C GLY A 66 -7.97 -1.25 5.82
N LYS A 67 -6.73 -0.79 5.89
CA LYS A 67 -5.59 -1.50 5.29
C LYS A 67 -5.17 -2.60 6.27
N GLU A 68 -4.69 -3.72 5.75
CA GLU A 68 -4.07 -4.82 6.54
C GLU A 68 -4.97 -5.58 7.54
N ARG A 69 -6.29 -5.31 7.58
CA ARG A 69 -7.20 -6.04 8.51
C ARG A 69 -7.37 -7.52 8.17
N ALA A 70 -7.42 -7.85 6.87
CA ALA A 70 -7.43 -9.24 6.41
C ALA A 70 -6.10 -9.90 6.80
N ASP A 71 -5.00 -9.22 6.51
CA ASP A 71 -3.64 -9.72 6.76
C ASP A 71 -3.41 -10.02 8.24
N HIS A 72 -3.87 -9.15 9.14
CA HIS A 72 -3.78 -9.39 10.57
C HIS A 72 -4.47 -10.70 10.99
N LYS A 73 -5.69 -10.95 10.49
CA LYS A 73 -6.42 -12.20 10.77
C LYS A 73 -5.74 -13.41 10.14
N ILE A 74 -5.30 -13.31 8.88
CA ILE A 74 -4.63 -14.39 8.16
C ILE A 74 -3.32 -14.78 8.88
N LYS A 75 -2.50 -13.79 9.27
CA LYS A 75 -1.25 -14.00 10.01
C LYS A 75 -1.48 -14.70 11.34
N GLU A 76 -2.50 -14.26 12.10
CA GLU A 76 -2.81 -14.84 13.39
C GLU A 76 -3.37 -16.26 13.29
N MET A 77 -4.16 -16.53 12.25
CA MET A 77 -4.69 -17.88 12.00
C MET A 77 -3.61 -18.84 11.54
N LEU A 78 -2.71 -18.41 10.66
CA LEU A 78 -1.54 -19.19 10.30
C LEU A 78 -0.70 -19.53 11.55
N ARG A 79 -0.42 -18.53 12.39
CA ARG A 79 0.31 -18.72 13.65
C ARG A 79 -0.38 -19.74 14.57
N THR A 80 -1.67 -19.54 14.82
CA THR A 80 -2.48 -20.39 15.71
C THR A 80 -2.53 -21.85 15.26
N PHE A 81 -2.73 -22.09 13.96
CA PHE A 81 -2.92 -23.45 13.45
C PHE A 81 -1.61 -24.15 13.08
N SER A 82 -0.52 -23.41 12.80
CA SER A 82 0.77 -24.01 12.43
C SER A 82 1.35 -24.94 13.52
N ASP A 83 1.12 -24.60 14.78
CA ASP A 83 1.57 -25.37 15.95
C ASP A 83 0.44 -26.18 16.62
N ASN A 84 -0.77 -26.16 16.05
CA ASN A 84 -1.90 -26.91 16.60
C ASN A 84 -1.76 -28.40 16.22
N PRO A 85 -1.72 -29.33 17.20
CA PRO A 85 -1.54 -30.76 16.92
C PRO A 85 -2.74 -31.40 16.20
N THR A 86 -3.93 -30.79 16.29
CA THR A 86 -5.13 -31.25 15.56
C THR A 86 -5.15 -30.76 14.11
N CYS A 87 -4.37 -29.72 13.79
CA CYS A 87 -4.20 -29.23 12.43
C CYS A 87 -3.11 -30.04 11.71
N ARG A 88 -3.53 -30.90 10.79
CA ARG A 88 -2.61 -31.79 10.08
C ARG A 88 -1.95 -31.14 8.87
N HIS A 89 -2.66 -30.24 8.19
CA HIS A 89 -2.19 -29.56 7.00
C HIS A 89 -2.88 -28.21 6.80
N ILE A 90 -2.15 -27.22 6.30
CA ILE A 90 -2.63 -25.86 6.00
C ILE A 90 -2.45 -25.61 4.50
N ILE A 91 -3.52 -25.18 3.83
CA ILE A 91 -3.42 -24.59 2.49
C ILE A 91 -3.51 -23.06 2.68
N PHE A 92 -2.43 -22.35 2.34
CA PHE A 92 -2.30 -20.92 2.58
C PHE A 92 -2.52 -20.11 1.30
N GLY A 93 -3.60 -19.32 1.25
CA GLY A 93 -3.93 -18.43 0.14
C GLY A 93 -3.54 -16.98 0.42
N GLY A 94 -2.29 -16.62 0.13
CA GLY A 94 -1.77 -15.26 0.31
C GLY A 94 -0.48 -14.99 -0.48
N CYS A 95 -0.17 -15.83 -1.45
CA CYS A 95 1.14 -15.85 -2.11
C CYS A 95 1.38 -14.67 -3.06
N HIS A 96 0.38 -13.83 -3.30
CA HIS A 96 0.51 -12.60 -4.10
C HIS A 96 0.96 -11.39 -3.29
N ASP A 97 1.02 -11.49 -1.95
CA ASP A 97 1.36 -10.37 -1.07
C ASP A 97 2.65 -10.67 -0.28
N ALA A 98 3.69 -9.86 -0.52
CA ALA A 98 4.98 -9.94 0.16
C ALA A 98 4.87 -9.78 1.69
N GLY A 99 3.79 -9.18 2.19
CA GLY A 99 3.51 -8.96 3.61
C GLY A 99 3.40 -10.24 4.43
N TYR A 100 3.23 -11.41 3.81
CA TYR A 100 3.20 -12.71 4.48
C TYR A 100 4.53 -13.47 4.49
N LEU A 101 5.55 -13.01 3.73
CA LEU A 101 6.83 -13.70 3.60
C LEU A 101 7.50 -13.92 4.95
N LEU A 102 7.60 -12.88 5.77
CA LEU A 102 8.22 -12.96 7.10
C LEU A 102 7.54 -14.02 7.99
N ASN A 103 6.22 -14.17 7.89
CA ASN A 103 5.48 -15.16 8.65
C ASN A 103 5.79 -16.60 8.20
N LEU A 104 6.07 -16.81 6.91
CA LEU A 104 6.40 -18.11 6.34
C LEU A 104 7.90 -18.44 6.44
N GLU A 105 8.78 -17.43 6.37
CA GLU A 105 10.22 -17.58 6.54
C GLU A 105 10.60 -18.22 7.88
N HIS A 106 9.81 -17.99 8.93
CA HIS A 106 9.97 -18.65 10.23
C HIS A 106 9.95 -20.18 10.14
N PHE A 107 9.30 -20.75 9.12
CA PHE A 107 9.25 -22.20 8.91
C PHE A 107 10.26 -22.68 7.84
N LYS A 108 10.94 -21.77 7.13
CA LYS A 108 11.82 -22.08 5.98
C LYS A 108 12.86 -23.16 6.31
N HIS A 109 13.47 -23.10 7.48
CA HIS A 109 14.50 -24.06 7.90
C HIS A 109 13.96 -25.33 8.55
N ASN A 110 12.65 -25.41 8.82
CA ASN A 110 12.00 -26.57 9.42
C ASN A 110 11.19 -27.32 8.35
N ALA A 111 11.83 -28.26 7.67
CA ALA A 111 11.22 -29.04 6.58
C ALA A 111 9.93 -29.76 7.01
N THR A 112 9.86 -30.25 8.25
CA THR A 112 8.65 -30.91 8.79
C THR A 112 7.48 -29.95 8.94
N LYS A 113 7.71 -28.74 9.47
CA LYS A 113 6.65 -27.72 9.57
C LYS A 113 6.28 -27.15 8.21
N ALA A 114 7.27 -26.81 7.38
CA ALA A 114 7.04 -26.32 6.02
C ALA A 114 6.27 -27.32 5.15
N GLY A 115 6.58 -28.62 5.26
CA GLY A 115 5.86 -29.68 4.53
C GLY A 115 4.38 -29.86 4.94
N ARG A 116 3.97 -29.30 6.08
CA ARG A 116 2.56 -29.23 6.51
C ARG A 116 1.82 -27.99 5.98
N ILE A 117 2.51 -27.12 5.22
CA ILE A 117 1.93 -25.92 4.64
C ILE A 117 2.09 -25.99 3.11
N THR A 118 0.97 -26.01 2.40
CA THR A 118 0.95 -25.85 0.95
C THR A 118 0.56 -24.42 0.60
N LEU A 119 1.37 -23.77 -0.23
CA LEU A 119 1.12 -22.45 -0.78
C LEU A 119 0.14 -22.57 -1.95
N LEU A 120 -1.01 -21.90 -1.84
CA LEU A 120 -1.98 -21.78 -2.92
C LEU A 120 -1.57 -20.63 -3.84
N GLU A 121 -1.31 -20.96 -5.10
CA GLU A 121 -1.07 -19.97 -6.15
C GLU A 121 -2.34 -19.79 -6.97
N THR A 122 -2.71 -18.54 -7.20
CA THR A 122 -3.82 -18.18 -8.09
C THR A 122 -3.24 -17.40 -9.25
N THR A 123 -2.62 -16.25 -8.98
CA THR A 123 -1.70 -15.55 -9.89
C THR A 123 -0.27 -16.02 -9.66
N PRO A 124 0.70 -15.68 -10.53
CA PRO A 124 2.12 -15.89 -10.25
C PRO A 124 2.45 -15.40 -8.83
N ALA A 125 3.06 -16.26 -8.02
CA ALA A 125 3.41 -15.91 -6.65
C ALA A 125 4.42 -14.76 -6.64
N TYR A 126 4.34 -13.91 -5.62
CA TYR A 126 5.33 -12.89 -5.38
C TYR A 126 6.72 -13.55 -5.27
N HIS A 127 7.73 -12.98 -5.90
CA HIS A 127 9.01 -13.66 -6.14
C HIS A 127 9.70 -14.20 -4.87
N GLY A 128 9.55 -13.50 -3.73
CA GLY A 128 10.10 -13.97 -2.45
C GLY A 128 9.54 -15.31 -1.98
N PHE A 129 8.37 -15.74 -2.47
CA PHE A 129 7.81 -17.05 -2.15
C PHE A 129 8.53 -18.17 -2.90
N THR A 130 9.25 -17.88 -3.99
CA THR A 130 10.04 -18.85 -4.75
C THR A 130 11.18 -19.43 -3.89
N ASP A 131 11.79 -18.60 -3.04
CA ASP A 131 12.89 -18.97 -2.14
C ASP A 131 12.46 -19.87 -0.96
N LEU A 132 11.16 -20.09 -0.79
CA LEU A 132 10.58 -20.98 0.21
C LEU A 132 10.57 -22.44 -0.30
N VAL A 133 11.75 -22.99 -0.60
CA VAL A 133 11.93 -24.29 -1.28
C VAL A 133 11.30 -25.49 -0.58
N ASN A 134 11.12 -25.43 0.75
CA ASN A 134 10.55 -26.53 1.54
C ASN A 134 9.01 -26.53 1.57
N PHE A 135 8.37 -25.54 0.95
CA PHE A 135 6.92 -25.45 0.87
C PHE A 135 6.40 -26.07 -0.42
N LYS A 136 5.34 -26.87 -0.30
CA LYS A 136 4.61 -27.38 -1.46
C LYS A 136 3.79 -26.26 -2.08
N ARG A 137 3.52 -26.34 -3.37
CA ARG A 137 2.68 -25.38 -4.11
C ARG A 137 1.57 -26.12 -4.84
N THR A 138 0.41 -25.48 -4.94
CA THR A 138 -0.73 -26.03 -5.68
C THR A 138 -1.56 -24.92 -6.31
N ARG A 139 -2.30 -25.28 -7.36
CA ARG A 139 -3.25 -24.40 -8.06
C ARG A 139 -4.60 -25.11 -8.15
N PHE A 140 -5.68 -24.33 -8.12
CA PHE A 140 -7.04 -24.83 -8.33
C PHE A 140 -7.74 -23.90 -9.32
N ASP A 141 -7.38 -24.03 -10.60
CA ASP A 141 -7.80 -23.11 -11.66
C ASP A 141 -9.32 -23.15 -11.93
N ASP A 142 -9.99 -24.25 -11.58
CA ASP A 142 -11.46 -24.36 -11.61
C ASP A 142 -12.18 -23.58 -10.50
N VAL A 143 -11.43 -23.13 -9.49
CA VAL A 143 -11.98 -22.45 -8.30
C VAL A 143 -11.49 -21.01 -8.21
N PHE A 144 -10.22 -20.77 -8.55
CA PHE A 144 -9.59 -19.46 -8.48
C PHE A 144 -9.16 -19.00 -9.85
N ARG A 145 -9.38 -17.71 -10.13
CA ARG A 145 -8.89 -17.08 -11.35
C ARG A 145 -7.36 -17.06 -11.35
N ASN A 146 -6.79 -17.38 -12.49
CA ASN A 146 -5.36 -17.32 -12.76
C ASN A 146 -4.88 -15.92 -13.20
N GLU A 147 -5.83 -15.04 -13.55
CA GLU A 147 -5.58 -13.66 -13.95
C GLU A 147 -6.15 -12.66 -12.95
N PRO A 148 -5.50 -11.50 -12.76
CA PRO A 148 -6.00 -10.43 -11.92
C PRO A 148 -7.35 -9.87 -12.42
N LEU A 149 -8.07 -9.18 -11.54
CA LEU A 149 -9.30 -8.49 -11.93
C LEU A 149 -8.95 -7.36 -12.93
N PRO A 150 -9.71 -7.18 -14.02
CA PRO A 150 -9.47 -6.10 -14.97
C PRO A 150 -9.46 -4.73 -14.29
N ASP A 151 -8.73 -3.78 -14.85
CA ASP A 151 -8.86 -2.38 -14.44
C ASP A 151 -10.20 -1.81 -14.85
N TYR A 152 -10.72 -0.90 -14.02
CA TYR A 152 -11.96 -0.23 -14.34
C TYR A 152 -11.70 0.75 -15.49
N THR A 153 -12.18 0.42 -16.68
CA THR A 153 -12.28 1.37 -17.79
C THR A 153 -13.60 2.11 -17.65
N PRO A 154 -13.61 3.42 -17.31
CA PRO A 154 -14.86 4.17 -17.34
C PRO A 154 -15.43 4.12 -18.76
N PRO A 155 -16.73 3.85 -18.93
CA PRO A 155 -17.34 3.92 -20.25
C PRO A 155 -17.16 5.34 -20.78
N THR A 156 -16.46 5.47 -21.91
CA THR A 156 -16.49 6.69 -22.74
C THR A 156 -17.88 6.82 -23.32
N ASN A 157 -18.82 7.33 -22.52
CA ASN A 157 -20.11 7.77 -23.01
C ASN A 157 -19.90 9.07 -23.79
N GLY A 158 -19.79 8.93 -25.10
CA GLY A 158 -19.97 10.03 -26.04
C GLY A 158 -21.43 10.49 -26.01
N PHE A 159 -21.75 11.41 -25.10
CA PHE A 159 -22.97 12.20 -25.16
C PHE A 159 -22.63 13.65 -24.84
N GLY A 160 -23.03 14.53 -25.76
CA GLY A 160 -22.72 15.94 -25.75
C GLY A 160 -23.15 16.65 -24.48
N GLN A 161 -22.37 17.67 -24.14
CA GLN A 161 -22.65 18.64 -23.11
C GLN A 161 -24.05 19.25 -23.32
N LEU A 162 -24.92 19.10 -22.33
CA LEU A 162 -25.99 20.07 -22.09
C LEU A 162 -25.88 20.49 -20.62
N ALA A 163 -25.51 21.75 -20.45
CA ALA A 163 -25.44 22.43 -19.17
C ALA A 163 -26.83 22.50 -18.55
N VAL A 164 -26.98 21.96 -17.34
CA VAL A 164 -28.17 22.20 -16.50
C VAL A 164 -27.81 23.31 -15.52
N GLN A 165 -28.40 24.48 -15.75
CA GLN A 165 -28.39 25.60 -14.80
C GLN A 165 -29.30 25.24 -13.61
N SER A 166 -28.79 25.38 -12.38
CA SER A 166 -29.60 25.31 -11.16
C SER A 166 -30.18 26.68 -10.83
N PRO A 167 -31.50 26.80 -10.52
CA PRO A 167 -32.05 28.03 -9.97
C PRO A 167 -31.69 28.17 -8.49
N VAL A 168 -31.29 29.38 -8.09
CA VAL A 168 -31.04 29.80 -6.71
C VAL A 168 -32.38 30.02 -6.00
N GLN A 169 -32.57 29.46 -4.80
CA GLN A 169 -33.60 29.90 -3.85
C GLN A 169 -33.00 30.35 -2.52
N PRO A 170 -33.62 31.31 -1.80
CA PRO A 170 -33.00 31.99 -0.67
C PRO A 170 -33.15 31.25 0.66
N VAL A 171 -32.19 31.54 1.54
CA VAL A 171 -31.97 31.05 2.90
C VAL A 171 -33.08 31.47 3.87
N ALA A 172 -33.56 30.54 4.70
CA ALA A 172 -34.32 30.82 5.92
C ALA A 172 -33.56 30.29 7.16
N GLN A 173 -33.50 31.13 8.20
CA GLN A 173 -32.78 30.94 9.47
C GLN A 173 -33.42 29.86 10.39
N PRO A 174 -32.66 29.26 11.32
CA PRO A 174 -33.19 28.32 12.32
C PRO A 174 -33.68 29.01 13.62
N GLN A 175 -34.78 28.53 14.18
CA GLN A 175 -35.24 28.83 15.55
C GLN A 175 -34.84 27.73 16.55
N PRO A 176 -34.62 28.05 17.84
CA PRO A 176 -34.17 27.09 18.85
C PRO A 176 -35.34 26.39 19.56
N LEU A 177 -35.19 25.08 19.84
CA LEU A 177 -36.08 24.33 20.74
C LEU A 177 -35.36 24.00 22.05
N SER A 178 -36.04 24.37 23.13
CA SER A 178 -35.61 24.33 24.53
C SER A 178 -35.62 22.92 25.12
N ARG A 179 -34.69 22.68 26.05
CA ARG A 179 -34.60 21.49 26.91
C ARG A 179 -35.67 21.55 28.01
N SER A 180 -36.27 20.41 28.33
CA SER A 180 -36.98 20.18 29.60
C SER A 180 -36.25 19.11 30.41
N VAL A 181 -36.22 19.34 31.72
CA VAL A 181 -35.57 18.61 32.79
C VAL A 181 -36.64 17.79 33.51
N THR A 182 -36.38 16.53 33.83
CA THR A 182 -36.99 15.87 34.99
C THR A 182 -36.00 14.95 35.69
N ASN A 183 -35.92 15.15 37.00
CA ASN A 183 -35.22 14.35 38.02
C ASN A 183 -35.69 12.90 38.03
N ASP A 184 -34.82 11.99 38.49
CA ASP A 184 -35.22 11.05 39.54
C ASP A 184 -34.02 10.57 40.37
N ASN A 185 -34.24 10.60 41.69
CA ASN A 185 -33.40 10.06 42.75
C ASN A 185 -33.44 8.51 42.71
N ASN A 186 -32.36 7.81 43.06
CA ASN A 186 -32.21 7.20 44.39
C ASN A 186 -30.98 6.26 44.51
N THR A 187 -30.37 6.35 45.70
CA THR A 187 -29.60 5.34 46.47
C THR A 187 -28.35 4.64 45.93
N SER A 188 -27.20 4.98 46.55
CA SER A 188 -26.01 4.13 46.72
C SER A 188 -26.21 3.07 47.82
N PRO A 189 -25.28 2.09 47.93
CA PRO A 189 -24.42 2.12 49.12
C PRO A 189 -22.93 1.90 48.85
N THR A 190 -22.14 2.42 49.79
CA THR A 190 -20.68 2.59 49.86
C THR A 190 -19.99 1.36 50.49
N PHE A 191 -18.78 1.00 50.03
CA PHE A 191 -17.75 0.33 50.85
C PHE A 191 -16.33 0.80 50.47
N ILE A 192 -15.43 0.73 51.44
CA ILE A 192 -14.25 1.58 51.65
C ILE A 192 -12.90 0.87 51.32
N SER A 193 -11.95 1.68 50.84
CA SER A 193 -10.46 1.60 50.90
C SER A 193 -9.67 0.50 50.18
N ARG A 194 -8.67 0.92 49.37
CA ARG A 194 -7.23 1.03 49.75
C ARG A 194 -6.35 1.33 48.51
N ALA A 195 -5.44 2.30 48.59
CA ALA A 195 -4.40 2.58 47.56
C ALA A 195 -3.18 1.65 47.73
N PRO A 196 -2.35 1.43 46.69
CA PRO A 196 -1.19 2.34 46.47
C PRO A 196 -0.75 2.61 45.00
N VAL A 197 -0.21 3.83 44.82
CA VAL A 197 0.93 4.35 44.02
C VAL A 197 1.41 3.62 42.73
N VAL A 198 1.48 4.36 41.59
CA VAL A 198 2.67 4.70 40.74
C VAL A 198 2.27 4.99 39.27
N SER A 199 2.57 6.24 38.85
CA SER A 199 3.00 6.80 37.54
C SER A 199 2.26 6.57 36.21
N PRO A 200 2.33 7.56 35.28
CA PRO A 200 1.37 7.70 34.20
C PRO A 200 1.84 7.09 32.88
N SER A 201 0.92 6.42 32.20
CA SER A 201 0.84 6.38 30.74
C SER A 201 -0.54 6.87 30.34
N PRO A 202 -0.67 7.84 29.43
CA PRO A 202 -1.93 8.05 28.75
C PRO A 202 -1.86 7.48 27.34
N SER A 203 -2.72 6.49 27.15
CA SER A 203 -3.34 6.13 25.89
C SER A 203 -4.34 7.21 25.45
N VAL A 204 -4.85 7.01 24.22
CA VAL A 204 -6.15 7.39 23.64
C VAL A 204 -6.34 8.73 22.89
N THR A 205 -6.52 8.56 21.57
CA THR A 205 -7.59 9.06 20.66
C THR A 205 -8.95 9.41 21.32
N PRO A 206 -9.99 9.85 20.57
CA PRO A 206 -10.11 10.84 19.47
C PRO A 206 -11.31 11.82 19.70
N VAL A 207 -11.40 12.94 18.96
CA VAL A 207 -12.69 13.64 18.76
C VAL A 207 -12.77 14.28 17.36
N SER A 208 -13.93 14.09 16.74
CA SER A 208 -14.36 14.46 15.38
C SER A 208 -14.55 15.97 15.14
N ALA A 209 -14.35 16.40 13.89
CA ALA A 209 -15.39 16.89 12.95
C ALA A 209 -14.93 18.03 12.00
N ALA A 210 -15.40 17.90 10.76
CA ALA A 210 -15.62 18.90 9.70
C ALA A 210 -14.42 19.42 8.85
N THR A 211 -14.51 19.06 7.56
CA THR A 211 -13.82 19.60 6.36
C THR A 211 -14.28 21.04 6.03
N PRO A 212 -13.52 21.80 5.20
CA PRO A 212 -13.74 21.73 3.75
C PRO A 212 -12.46 21.51 2.92
N SER A 213 -12.76 21.09 1.70
CA SER A 213 -12.00 20.67 0.53
C SER A 213 -11.15 21.78 -0.13
N GLU A 214 -10.43 21.36 -1.18
CA GLU A 214 -9.66 22.12 -2.20
C GLU A 214 -8.15 22.23 -1.92
N SER A 215 -7.23 21.98 -2.86
CA SER A 215 -7.30 21.61 -4.27
C SER A 215 -5.93 21.03 -4.70
N ASN A 216 -5.96 20.16 -5.71
CA ASN A 216 -4.85 19.45 -6.32
C ASN A 216 -3.69 20.35 -6.77
N GLY A 217 -2.46 19.86 -6.60
CA GLY A 217 -1.26 20.44 -7.22
C GLY A 217 -0.20 19.37 -7.48
N ASP A 218 -0.28 18.74 -8.65
CA ASP A 218 0.71 17.77 -9.14
C ASP A 218 2.06 18.45 -9.42
N SER A 219 3.12 18.00 -8.76
CA SER A 219 4.50 18.44 -9.04
C SER A 219 5.15 17.52 -10.09
N SER A 220 5.07 17.96 -11.35
CA SER A 220 5.70 17.30 -12.50
C SER A 220 7.20 17.56 -12.55
N TRP A 221 7.96 16.52 -12.87
CA TRP A 221 9.41 16.49 -12.95
C TRP A 221 9.88 16.78 -14.38
N ALA A 222 10.58 17.90 -14.60
CA ALA A 222 11.28 18.16 -15.84
C ALA A 222 12.75 18.51 -15.56
N THR A 223 13.62 17.73 -16.19
CA THR A 223 15.08 17.90 -16.30
C THR A 223 15.40 19.13 -17.16
N VAL A 224 16.33 19.99 -16.71
CA VAL A 224 16.91 21.07 -17.53
C VAL A 224 18.40 20.78 -17.70
N GLY A 225 18.86 20.70 -18.95
CA GLY A 225 20.27 20.69 -19.35
C GLY A 225 20.61 21.96 -20.13
N LYS A 226 21.72 22.61 -19.77
CA LYS A 226 22.30 23.84 -20.34
C LYS A 226 22.77 23.66 -21.79
N SER A 227 22.75 24.75 -22.59
CA SER A 227 23.94 25.41 -23.17
C SER A 227 23.54 26.67 -23.96
N GLY A 228 24.40 27.69 -23.98
CA GLY A 228 24.17 28.97 -24.66
C GLY A 228 24.80 29.07 -26.06
N ALA A 229 24.09 29.82 -26.92
CA ALA A 229 24.48 30.71 -28.05
C ALA A 229 25.14 30.14 -29.34
N PRO A 230 25.04 30.82 -30.52
CA PRO A 230 24.07 31.84 -31.01
C PRO A 230 23.47 31.59 -32.43
N GLU A 231 22.49 32.45 -32.77
CA GLU A 231 21.92 32.92 -34.07
C GLU A 231 22.14 32.17 -35.41
N ASN A 232 21.04 31.71 -36.04
CA ASN A 232 20.55 32.22 -37.35
C ASN A 232 19.26 31.50 -37.87
N GLY A 233 18.24 32.30 -38.18
CA GLY A 233 17.24 32.16 -39.27
C GLY A 233 16.37 30.91 -39.44
N ASN A 234 15.09 30.97 -39.04
CA ASN A 234 13.94 31.26 -39.93
C ASN A 234 12.60 31.04 -39.17
N ILE A 235 11.65 31.94 -39.39
CA ILE A 235 10.31 31.93 -38.79
C ILE A 235 9.36 31.39 -39.86
N SER A 236 8.69 30.27 -39.59
CA SER A 236 7.58 29.80 -40.40
C SER A 236 6.34 29.66 -39.53
N VAL A 237 5.40 30.58 -39.73
CA VAL A 237 4.09 30.62 -39.09
C VAL A 237 3.12 29.81 -39.95
N VAL A 238 2.58 28.71 -39.42
CA VAL A 238 1.40 28.01 -39.96
C VAL A 238 0.55 27.51 -38.76
N PRO A 239 -0.81 27.58 -38.81
CA PRO A 239 -1.64 27.69 -37.61
C PRO A 239 -1.96 26.38 -36.91
N THR A 240 -2.14 26.52 -35.60
CA THR A 240 -2.55 25.58 -34.55
C THR A 240 -3.80 24.73 -34.87
N THR A 241 -3.65 23.40 -34.95
CA THR A 241 -4.66 22.41 -34.52
C THR A 241 -4.03 21.04 -34.24
N THR A 242 -3.28 20.92 -33.15
CA THR A 242 -3.02 19.59 -32.55
C THR A 242 -3.01 19.71 -31.04
N ALA A 243 -4.04 19.15 -30.41
CA ALA A 243 -4.08 18.92 -28.98
C ALA A 243 -2.81 18.16 -28.57
N THR A 244 -1.90 18.85 -27.88
CA THR A 244 -0.77 18.22 -27.20
C THR A 244 -1.30 17.25 -26.16
N LYS A 245 -1.35 15.96 -26.50
CA LYS A 245 -1.38 14.88 -25.50
C LYS A 245 -0.20 15.15 -24.57
N LYS A 246 -0.47 15.55 -23.32
CA LYS A 246 0.55 15.57 -22.26
C LYS A 246 1.09 14.16 -22.14
N ASN A 247 2.27 13.94 -22.70
CA ASN A 247 2.97 12.67 -22.63
C ASN A 247 3.52 12.54 -21.21
N THR A 248 2.69 12.07 -20.27
CA THR A 248 3.14 11.71 -18.93
C THR A 248 4.13 10.56 -19.08
N LYS A 249 5.42 10.85 -18.93
CA LYS A 249 6.46 9.81 -18.94
C LYS A 249 6.07 8.74 -17.92
N LYS A 250 5.86 7.51 -18.38
CA LYS A 250 5.57 6.35 -17.51
C LYS A 250 6.72 6.21 -16.50
N LYS A 251 6.36 6.08 -15.21
CA LYS A 251 7.31 5.78 -14.13
C LYS A 251 7.38 4.27 -13.95
N TYR A 252 8.57 3.77 -13.61
CA TYR A 252 8.82 2.36 -13.41
C TYR A 252 9.53 2.10 -12.09
N ALA A 253 9.29 0.94 -11.49
CA ALA A 253 10.18 0.36 -10.48
C ALA A 253 11.07 -0.70 -11.14
N TYR A 254 12.36 -0.66 -10.88
CA TYR A 254 13.34 -1.59 -11.46
C TYR A 254 13.79 -2.62 -10.42
N TYR A 255 14.11 -3.82 -10.87
CA TYR A 255 14.57 -4.92 -10.03
C TYR A 255 15.74 -5.64 -10.69
N ASN A 256 16.66 -6.16 -9.88
CA ASN A 256 17.71 -7.07 -10.35
C ASN A 256 17.19 -8.51 -10.45
N LYS A 257 18.02 -9.43 -10.95
CA LYS A 257 17.65 -10.85 -11.08
C LYS A 257 17.32 -11.51 -9.74
N GLY A 258 17.88 -11.01 -8.65
CA GLY A 258 17.58 -11.43 -7.28
C GLY A 258 16.33 -10.79 -6.66
N GLY A 259 15.51 -10.08 -7.45
CA GLY A 259 14.27 -9.45 -6.97
C GLY A 259 14.47 -8.24 -6.06
N GLN A 260 15.69 -7.72 -5.94
CA GLN A 260 15.96 -6.54 -5.11
C GLN A 260 15.65 -5.27 -5.89
N ARG A 261 14.93 -4.33 -5.27
CA ARG A 261 14.54 -3.08 -5.93
C ARG A 261 15.75 -2.18 -6.19
N LEU A 262 15.92 -1.83 -7.45
CA LEU A 262 16.91 -0.89 -7.96
C LEU A 262 16.30 0.50 -8.09
N ASP A 263 17.11 1.45 -7.65
CA ASP A 263 16.61 2.70 -7.15
C ASP A 263 17.25 3.76 -8.05
N GLU A 264 16.49 4.36 -8.97
CA GLU A 264 17.08 5.21 -10.03
C GLU A 264 17.90 6.38 -9.48
N PRO A 265 18.98 6.80 -10.16
CA PRO A 265 19.72 7.98 -9.77
C PRO A 265 18.82 9.22 -9.69
N LEU A 266 18.92 9.96 -8.59
CA LEU A 266 18.30 11.27 -8.49
C LEU A 266 19.09 12.29 -9.34
N PRO A 267 18.45 13.30 -9.95
CA PRO A 267 19.15 14.33 -10.66
C PRO A 267 20.02 15.14 -9.71
N PRO A 268 21.04 15.83 -10.25
CA PRO A 268 22.04 16.53 -9.46
C PRO A 268 21.43 17.42 -8.36
N LYS A 269 22.06 17.37 -7.18
CA LYS A 269 21.74 18.26 -6.07
C LYS A 269 22.11 19.68 -6.45
N ASP A 270 21.18 20.62 -6.23
CA ASP A 270 21.50 22.04 -6.20
C ASP A 270 21.98 22.41 -4.79
N PRO A 271 23.25 22.83 -4.61
CA PRO A 271 23.79 23.21 -3.30
C PRO A 271 23.01 24.35 -2.64
N SER A 272 22.50 25.30 -3.43
CA SER A 272 21.70 26.43 -2.94
C SER A 272 20.37 25.94 -2.35
N ALA A 273 19.71 25.00 -3.02
CA ALA A 273 18.46 24.43 -2.53
C ALA A 273 18.66 23.58 -1.27
N VAL A 274 19.79 22.87 -1.15
CA VAL A 274 20.16 22.14 0.08
C VAL A 274 20.33 23.13 1.24
N ALA A 275 21.09 24.20 1.04
CA ALA A 275 21.30 25.23 2.05
C ALA A 275 19.98 25.93 2.44
N SER A 276 19.14 26.27 1.46
CA SER A 276 17.80 26.85 1.69
C SER A 276 16.93 25.93 2.54
N LEU A 277 16.84 24.64 2.18
CA LEU A 277 16.05 23.65 2.91
C LEU A 277 16.51 23.52 4.37
N GLU A 278 17.82 23.49 4.61
CA GLU A 278 18.41 23.41 5.94
C GLU A 278 18.18 24.69 6.77
N ALA A 279 18.34 25.85 6.14
CA ALA A 279 18.05 27.13 6.77
C ALA A 279 16.58 27.22 7.19
N ARG A 280 15.64 26.74 6.36
CA ARG A 280 14.21 26.66 6.70
C ARG A 280 13.93 25.71 7.86
N MET A 281 14.54 24.53 7.87
CA MET A 281 14.40 23.59 9.00
C MET A 281 14.95 24.18 10.30
N LYS A 282 16.10 24.89 10.24
CA LYS A 282 16.73 25.54 11.39
C LYS A 282 15.89 26.70 11.91
N LYS A 283 15.38 27.56 11.02
CA LYS A 283 14.59 28.74 11.37
C LYS A 283 13.32 28.39 12.15
N VAL A 284 12.63 27.33 11.75
CA VAL A 284 11.37 26.89 12.39
C VAL A 284 11.61 25.87 13.51
N GLY A 285 12.82 25.30 13.61
CA GLY A 285 13.14 24.26 14.59
C GLY A 285 12.45 22.91 14.33
N LYS A 286 11.84 22.72 13.15
CA LYS A 286 11.11 21.51 12.76
C LYS A 286 11.65 20.95 11.45
N LYS A 287 11.62 19.63 11.25
CA LYS A 287 11.96 19.02 9.95
C LYS A 287 10.79 19.16 8.96
N MET A 288 11.06 18.98 7.66
CA MET A 288 10.03 18.95 6.62
C MET A 288 9.29 17.61 6.65
N CYS A 289 7.98 17.65 6.42
CA CYS A 289 7.17 16.43 6.39
C CYS A 289 7.40 15.67 5.08
N ASN A 290 7.99 14.48 5.15
CA ASN A 290 8.22 13.65 3.96
C ASN A 290 6.90 13.23 3.29
N HIS A 291 5.88 12.86 4.08
CA HIS A 291 4.61 12.39 3.53
C HIS A 291 3.88 13.50 2.76
N TRP A 292 3.85 14.71 3.33
CA TRP A 292 3.26 15.87 2.67
C TRP A 292 4.01 16.27 1.40
N HIS A 293 5.33 16.49 1.50
CA HIS A 293 6.09 17.05 0.39
C HIS A 293 6.43 16.05 -0.71
N LEU A 294 6.60 14.76 -0.38
CA LEU A 294 6.98 13.72 -1.35
C LEU A 294 5.86 12.71 -1.63
N GLY A 295 5.02 12.42 -0.65
CA GLY A 295 3.87 11.53 -0.80
C GLY A 295 2.58 12.23 -1.26
N GLY A 296 2.56 13.57 -1.26
CA GLY A 296 1.42 14.39 -1.70
C GLY A 296 0.29 14.53 -0.66
N HIS A 297 0.34 13.78 0.44
CA HIS A 297 -0.66 13.83 1.51
C HIS A 297 -0.03 13.54 2.87
N CYS A 298 -0.60 14.08 3.95
CA CYS A 298 -0.23 13.74 5.32
C CYS A 298 -1.48 13.50 6.16
N GLU A 299 -1.64 12.28 6.68
CA GLU A 299 -2.80 11.87 7.47
C GLU A 299 -2.93 12.67 8.78
N ASN A 300 -1.80 13.17 9.31
CA ASN A 300 -1.79 13.99 10.53
C ASN A 300 -2.30 15.43 10.30
N GLY A 301 -2.43 15.87 9.04
CA GLY A 301 -2.95 17.19 8.68
C GLY A 301 -2.32 18.32 9.50
N LYS A 302 -3.16 19.10 10.19
CA LYS A 302 -2.74 20.24 11.04
C LYS A 302 -2.00 19.84 12.32
N PHE A 303 -2.12 18.59 12.76
CA PHE A 303 -1.47 18.06 13.95
C PHE A 303 -0.07 17.49 13.67
N CYS A 304 0.40 17.58 12.43
CA CYS A 304 1.73 17.13 12.07
C CYS A 304 2.81 17.99 12.77
N HIS A 305 3.75 17.33 13.45
CA HIS A 305 4.89 18.01 14.09
C HIS A 305 5.96 18.48 13.09
N PHE A 306 5.79 18.16 11.81
CA PHE A 306 6.68 18.54 10.72
C PHE A 306 6.06 19.67 9.88
N GLN A 307 6.91 20.39 9.16
CA GLN A 307 6.46 21.51 8.32
C GLN A 307 5.76 20.99 7.06
N HIS A 308 4.60 21.57 6.73
CA HIS A 308 3.85 21.37 5.49
C HIS A 308 3.92 22.59 4.56
N GLU A 309 3.96 23.78 5.16
CA GLU A 309 4.02 25.05 4.46
C GLU A 309 5.22 25.88 4.96
N PRO A 310 5.80 26.74 4.12
CA PRO A 310 5.51 26.91 2.68
C PRO A 310 5.82 25.66 1.82
N LYS A 311 5.14 25.48 0.70
CA LYS A 311 5.52 24.47 -0.30
C LYS A 311 7.00 24.58 -0.67
N LEU A 312 7.65 23.44 -0.86
CA LEU A 312 9.04 23.37 -1.29
C LEU A 312 9.14 23.62 -2.81
N THR A 313 10.20 24.31 -3.24
CA THR A 313 10.52 24.40 -4.67
C THR A 313 10.89 23.02 -5.22
N THR A 314 10.90 22.84 -6.55
CA THR A 314 11.33 21.59 -7.19
C THR A 314 12.77 21.20 -6.82
N ALA A 315 13.66 22.18 -6.68
CA ALA A 315 15.04 21.96 -6.25
C ALA A 315 15.11 21.55 -4.76
N GLU A 316 14.32 22.18 -3.89
CA GLU A 316 14.21 21.80 -2.46
C GLU A 316 13.57 20.42 -2.28
N LEU A 317 12.58 20.06 -3.10
CA LEU A 317 12.00 18.72 -3.14
C LEU A 317 13.05 17.68 -3.52
N ASN A 318 13.90 17.97 -4.51
CA ASN A 318 15.00 17.08 -4.86
C ASN A 318 16.00 16.94 -3.69
N ALA A 319 16.35 18.05 -3.04
CA ALA A 319 17.20 18.02 -1.84
C ALA A 319 16.58 17.16 -0.71
N LEU A 320 15.26 17.25 -0.50
CA LEU A 320 14.54 16.40 0.45
C LEU A 320 14.56 14.93 0.02
N ARG A 321 14.36 14.62 -1.27
CA ARG A 321 14.44 13.24 -1.80
C ARG A 321 15.79 12.59 -1.54
N TYR A 322 16.89 13.32 -1.66
CA TYR A 322 18.21 12.80 -1.31
C TYR A 322 18.32 12.46 0.18
N LYS A 323 17.75 13.28 1.07
CA LYS A 323 17.70 12.96 2.49
C LYS A 323 16.85 11.70 2.72
N THR A 324 15.66 11.58 2.14
CA THR A 324 14.79 10.42 2.35
C THR A 324 15.32 9.13 1.74
N ARG A 325 16.02 9.19 0.59
CA ARG A 325 16.66 8.02 -0.03
C ARG A 325 17.92 7.52 0.67
N SER A 326 18.42 8.26 1.66
CA SER A 326 19.42 7.76 2.61
C SER A 326 18.80 7.01 3.80
N LEU A 327 17.47 6.95 3.89
CA LEU A 327 16.75 6.13 4.87
C LEU A 327 16.30 4.85 4.19
N ALA A 328 16.60 3.70 4.78
CA ALA A 328 16.13 2.42 4.23
C ALA A 328 14.60 2.34 4.26
N CYS A 329 14.03 1.91 3.15
CA CYS A 329 12.66 1.44 3.11
C CYS A 329 12.53 0.22 4.04
N LYS A 330 11.50 0.24 4.89
CA LYS A 330 11.24 -0.88 5.82
C LYS A 330 10.79 -2.14 5.08
N ASN A 331 10.21 -1.99 3.89
CA ASN A 331 9.80 -3.11 3.06
C ASN A 331 10.90 -3.40 2.02
N ARG A 332 11.61 -4.52 2.19
CA ARG A 332 12.66 -4.99 1.26
C ARG A 332 12.12 -5.29 -0.15
N TYR A 333 10.83 -5.54 -0.22
CA TYR A 333 10.04 -5.99 -1.36
C TYR A 333 9.06 -4.91 -1.83
N CYS A 334 9.39 -3.64 -1.58
CA CYS A 334 8.51 -2.51 -1.89
C CYS A 334 8.20 -2.42 -3.40
N GLU A 335 6.93 -2.47 -3.77
CA GLU A 335 6.46 -2.27 -5.15
C GLU A 335 5.96 -0.85 -5.42
N ASN A 336 5.87 -0.01 -4.37
CA ASN A 336 5.41 1.35 -4.52
C ASN A 336 6.42 2.16 -5.37
N ILE A 337 6.06 2.40 -6.63
CA ILE A 337 6.84 3.16 -7.61
C ILE A 337 7.13 4.57 -7.11
N ASP A 338 6.20 5.16 -6.36
CA ASP A 338 6.32 6.51 -5.79
C ASP A 338 6.94 6.52 -4.37
N CYS A 339 7.48 5.39 -3.88
CA CYS A 339 8.18 5.34 -2.59
C CYS A 339 9.41 6.26 -2.62
N TYR A 340 9.45 7.20 -1.67
CA TYR A 340 10.53 8.18 -1.54
C TYR A 340 11.69 7.72 -0.63
N LEU A 341 11.59 6.53 -0.03
CA LEU A 341 12.65 5.93 0.78
C LEU A 341 13.66 5.19 -0.11
N GLY A 342 14.84 4.90 0.42
CA GLY A 342 15.88 4.20 -0.33
C GLY A 342 15.72 2.69 -0.29
N HIS A 343 15.89 2.04 -1.45
CA HIS A 343 15.92 0.57 -1.58
C HIS A 343 17.30 0.04 -1.96
N GLN A 344 18.23 0.94 -2.32
CA GLN A 344 19.61 0.65 -2.66
C GLN A 344 20.51 1.74 -2.10
N CYS A 345 21.65 1.36 -1.51
CA CYS A 345 22.64 2.30 -1.03
C CYS A 345 23.13 3.20 -2.17
N ALA A 346 22.82 4.50 -2.08
CA ALA A 346 23.17 5.47 -3.12
C ALA A 346 24.69 5.66 -3.27
N LEU A 347 25.45 5.63 -2.16
CA LEU A 347 26.91 5.75 -2.20
C LEU A 347 27.51 4.60 -2.98
N GLU A 348 27.11 3.37 -2.65
CA GLU A 348 27.65 2.21 -3.34
C GLU A 348 27.24 2.19 -4.81
N ARG A 349 25.96 2.49 -5.12
CA ARG A 349 25.46 2.60 -6.50
C ARG A 349 26.28 3.59 -7.32
N ASP A 350 26.51 4.80 -6.80
CA ASP A 350 27.09 5.91 -7.54
C ASP A 350 28.63 5.89 -7.54
N GLN A 351 29.27 5.40 -6.47
CA GLN A 351 30.73 5.45 -6.27
C GLN A 351 31.40 4.07 -6.32
N GLY A 352 30.63 2.98 -6.40
CA GLY A 352 31.15 1.62 -6.36
C GLY A 352 31.28 1.05 -4.94
N TYR A 353 31.48 1.90 -3.93
CA TYR A 353 31.66 1.50 -2.53
C TYR A 353 30.93 2.44 -1.56
N CYS A 354 30.65 1.98 -0.35
CA CYS A 354 30.09 2.81 0.72
C CYS A 354 31.14 3.05 1.80
N SER A 355 31.50 4.31 2.04
CA SER A 355 32.48 4.69 3.07
C SER A 355 32.02 4.43 4.51
N PHE A 356 30.77 4.03 4.72
CA PHE A 356 30.16 3.79 6.04
C PHE A 356 29.53 2.38 6.10
N PRO A 357 30.29 1.30 5.92
CA PRO A 357 29.74 -0.04 5.74
C PRO A 357 28.83 -0.47 6.89
N ASP A 358 29.23 -0.24 8.15
CA ASP A 358 28.51 -0.72 9.33
C ASP A 358 27.36 0.20 9.77
N ASN A 359 27.54 1.51 9.56
CA ASN A 359 26.61 2.55 10.00
C ASN A 359 25.66 3.05 8.91
N CYS A 360 25.80 2.58 7.67
CA CYS A 360 24.88 2.92 6.59
C CYS A 360 23.49 2.36 6.90
N HIS A 361 22.46 3.21 6.85
CA HIS A 361 21.07 2.77 7.01
C HIS A 361 20.65 1.73 5.95
N LEU A 362 21.32 1.74 4.79
CA LEU A 362 21.09 0.81 3.67
C LEU A 362 22.14 -0.31 3.59
N ARG A 363 22.87 -0.61 4.68
CA ARG A 363 23.90 -1.67 4.69
C ARG A 363 23.43 -3.04 4.20
N ALA A 364 22.16 -3.38 4.42
CA ALA A 364 21.55 -4.64 3.97
C ALA A 364 21.36 -4.72 2.43
N THR A 365 21.67 -3.64 1.73
CA THR A 365 21.65 -3.54 0.26
C THR A 365 23.06 -3.49 -0.30
N HIS A 366 24.10 -3.53 0.54
CA HIS A 366 25.46 -3.52 0.06
C HIS A 366 25.79 -4.80 -0.72
N GLY A 367 26.59 -4.68 -1.78
CA GLY A 367 26.94 -5.80 -2.65
C GLY A 367 25.77 -6.35 -3.48
N MET A 368 24.64 -5.65 -3.53
CA MET A 368 23.53 -6.05 -4.40
C MET A 368 23.93 -5.94 -5.88
N ASP A 369 23.44 -6.88 -6.68
CA ASP A 369 23.54 -6.77 -8.14
C ASP A 369 22.81 -5.51 -8.61
N ARG A 370 23.47 -4.72 -9.46
CA ARG A 370 22.98 -3.42 -9.95
C ARG A 370 22.41 -3.51 -11.36
N VAL A 371 22.47 -4.69 -11.98
CA VAL A 371 21.93 -4.94 -13.30
C VAL A 371 20.41 -4.93 -13.23
N LYS A 372 19.80 -4.05 -14.02
CA LYS A 372 18.35 -4.01 -14.20
C LYS A 372 17.93 -5.24 -15.00
N TYR A 373 17.10 -6.09 -14.41
CA TYR A 373 16.60 -7.31 -15.02
C TYR A 373 15.15 -7.13 -15.49
N VAL A 374 14.30 -6.57 -14.63
CA VAL A 374 12.88 -6.34 -14.93
C VAL A 374 12.46 -4.97 -14.41
N ARG A 375 11.47 -4.36 -15.07
CA ARG A 375 10.79 -3.16 -14.59
C ARG A 375 9.28 -3.34 -14.60
N TYR A 376 8.62 -2.76 -13.61
CA TYR A 376 7.16 -2.75 -13.48
C TYR A 376 6.63 -1.33 -13.64
N ASP A 377 5.55 -1.17 -14.42
CA ASP A 377 4.80 0.08 -14.47
C ASP A 377 3.75 0.18 -13.36
N LYS A 378 3.02 1.30 -13.28
CA LYS A 378 1.99 1.54 -12.26
C LYS A 378 0.83 0.56 -12.30
N ASP A 379 0.62 -0.06 -13.46
CA ASP A 379 -0.46 -1.02 -13.70
C ASP A 379 0.03 -2.46 -13.45
N GLY A 380 1.29 -2.62 -13.01
CA GLY A 380 1.90 -3.90 -12.69
C GLY A 380 2.40 -4.68 -13.91
N ASN A 381 2.43 -4.07 -15.09
CA ASN A 381 2.95 -4.73 -16.29
C ASN A 381 4.47 -4.83 -16.20
N GLU A 382 4.99 -6.03 -16.44
CA GLU A 382 6.43 -6.28 -16.46
C GLU A 382 7.02 -6.13 -17.85
N ASP A 383 8.22 -5.56 -17.87
CA ASP A 383 9.04 -5.40 -19.06
C ASP A 383 10.47 -5.80 -18.69
N TYR A 384 10.98 -6.83 -19.37
CA TYR A 384 12.31 -7.37 -19.12
C TYR A 384 13.34 -6.58 -19.92
N ALA A 385 14.50 -6.31 -19.30
CA ALA A 385 15.62 -5.79 -20.06
C ALA A 385 16.04 -6.83 -21.12
N PRO A 386 16.38 -6.41 -22.35
CA PRO A 386 16.86 -7.31 -23.41
C PRO A 386 18.16 -8.03 -23.04
#